data_AF-A0A7W0R8I4-F1
#
_entry.id   AF-A0A7W0R8I4-F1
#
_cell.length_a   1.000
_cell.length_b   1.000
_cell.length_c   1.000
_cell.angle_alpha   90.00
_cell.angle_beta   90.00
_cell.angle_gamma   90.00
#
_symmetry.space_group_name_H-M   'P 1'
#
loop_
_entity.id
_entity.type
_entity.pdbx_description
1 polymer ?
#
loop_
_entity_poly.entity_id
_entity_poly.type
_entity_poly.pdbx_seq_one_letter_code
_entity_poly.pdbx_strand_id
1 'polypeptide(L)'
;MARGFDSKFVEAQQEEATRDKKIKPAMTPEQRVIEARREALELARARSRADLSRATAAAHRQMLEAAIAALDQQLALLAQQLALLVRS
;
A
#
# COMPACT_ATOMS: atom_id res chain seq x y z
N MET A 1 17.44 12.86 -15.11
CA MET A 1 16.57 13.04 -13.93
C MET A 1 15.97 11.70 -13.55
N ALA A 2 16.51 11.06 -12.52
CA ALA A 2 15.89 9.88 -11.91
C ALA A 2 14.49 10.26 -11.46
N ARG A 3 13.48 9.58 -12.01
CA ARG A 3 12.07 9.91 -11.81
C ARG A 3 11.75 9.82 -10.31
N GLY A 4 11.41 10.96 -9.73
CA GLY A 4 11.08 11.13 -8.32
C GLY A 4 9.93 10.21 -7.91
N PHE A 5 10.16 9.50 -6.80
CA PHE A 5 9.14 8.72 -6.10
C PHE A 5 8.42 9.57 -5.04
N ASP A 6 8.64 10.89 -5.02
CA ASP A 6 8.25 11.75 -3.90
C ASP A 6 7.50 13.00 -4.35
N SER A 7 6.52 12.84 -5.24
CA SER A 7 5.61 13.93 -5.60
C SER A 7 4.30 13.33 -6.08
N LYS A 8 3.19 13.71 -5.42
CA LYS A 8 1.80 13.44 -5.81
C LYS A 8 1.19 12.11 -5.36
N PHE A 9 1.29 11.74 -4.09
CA PHE A 9 0.18 10.98 -3.50
C PHE A 9 -0.97 11.93 -3.15
N VAL A 10 -1.60 12.39 -4.24
CA VAL A 10 -3.04 12.60 -4.42
C VAL A 10 -3.77 13.31 -3.26
N GLU A 11 -3.86 14.64 -3.37
CA GLU A 11 -5.09 15.35 -2.99
C GLU A 11 -6.26 14.71 -3.76
N ALA A 12 -6.91 13.70 -3.18
CA ALA A 12 -8.22 13.26 -3.62
C ALA A 12 -9.25 14.17 -2.96
N GLN A 13 -9.24 15.45 -3.37
CA GLN A 13 -10.46 16.22 -3.40
C GLN A 13 -11.37 15.59 -4.46
N GLN A 14 -12.37 14.84 -4.02
CA GLN A 14 -13.65 14.79 -4.71
C GLN A 14 -14.75 14.96 -3.69
N GLU A 15 -15.35 16.14 -3.77
CA GLU A 15 -16.72 16.45 -3.42
C GLU A 15 -17.63 15.24 -3.70
N GLU A 16 -18.20 14.63 -2.67
CA GLU A 16 -19.51 13.97 -2.82
C GLU A 16 -20.46 14.60 -1.83
N ALA A 17 -20.99 15.72 -2.30
CA ALA A 17 -22.25 16.29 -1.89
C ALA A 17 -23.33 15.20 -1.84
N THR A 18 -24.05 15.14 -0.71
CA THR A 18 -25.48 14.83 -0.64
C THR A 18 -26.01 13.76 -1.61
N ARG A 19 -26.10 12.51 -1.17
CA ARG A 19 -27.37 11.77 -1.29
C ARG A 19 -27.36 10.46 -0.51
N ASP A 20 -28.38 10.36 0.33
CA ASP A 20 -28.96 9.13 0.87
C ASP A 20 -28.73 7.91 -0.03
N LYS A 21 -28.05 6.89 0.51
CA LYS A 21 -28.32 5.46 0.27
C LYS A 21 -27.41 4.60 1.15
N LYS A 22 -28.00 4.04 2.22
CA LYS A 22 -27.57 2.84 2.97
C LYS A 22 -26.05 2.76 3.21
N ILE A 23 -25.61 3.52 4.20
CA ILE A 23 -24.21 3.78 4.55
C ILE A 23 -23.59 2.50 5.13
N LYS A 24 -22.93 1.68 4.29
CA LYS A 24 -21.68 1.06 4.76
C LYS A 24 -20.84 2.22 5.29
N PRO A 25 -20.24 2.14 6.49
CA PRO A 25 -19.49 3.28 7.03
C PRO A 25 -18.53 3.75 5.95
N ALA A 26 -18.77 4.98 5.47
CA ALA A 26 -17.93 5.57 4.45
C ALA A 26 -16.52 5.56 5.01
N MET A 27 -15.56 4.97 4.29
CA MET A 27 -14.19 4.87 4.80
C MET A 27 -13.73 6.25 5.21
N THR A 28 -13.33 6.37 6.47
CA THR A 28 -12.86 7.64 7.00
C THR A 28 -11.63 8.10 6.18
N PRO A 29 -11.34 9.39 6.13
CA PRO A 29 -10.14 9.88 5.44
C PRO A 29 -8.87 9.11 5.84
N GLU A 30 -8.76 8.74 7.11
CA GLU A 30 -7.65 7.97 7.67
C GLU A 30 -7.60 6.54 7.11
N GLN A 31 -8.76 5.87 7.04
CA GLN A 31 -8.87 4.54 6.44
C GLN A 31 -8.50 4.56 4.95
N ARG A 32 -8.90 5.60 4.21
CA ARG A 32 -8.53 5.76 2.79
C ARG A 32 -7.03 5.95 2.59
N VAL A 33 -6.38 6.76 3.43
CA VAL A 33 -4.92 6.95 3.38
C VAL A 33 -4.19 5.63 3.65
N ILE A 34 -4.70 4.83 4.59
CA ILE A 34 -4.13 3.54 4.93
C ILE A 34 -4.29 2.53 3.78
N GLU A 35 -5.47 2.45 3.15
CA GLU A 35 -5.65 1.59 1.97
C GLU A 35 -4.76 2.02 0.80
N ALA A 36 -4.66 3.33 0.50
CA ALA A 36 -3.79 3.82 -0.58
C ALA A 36 -2.31 3.45 -0.34
N ARG A 37 -1.85 3.53 0.92
CA ARG A 37 -0.51 3.06 1.30
C ARG A 37 -0.37 1.55 1.13
N ARG A 38 -1.40 0.79 1.48
CA ARG A 38 -1.41 -0.67 1.34
C ARG A 38 -1.29 -1.07 -0.13
N GLU A 39 -2.09 -0.47 -1.01
CA GLU A 39 -2.02 -0.72 -2.45
C GLU A 39 -0.63 -0.43 -3.03
N ALA A 40 0.00 0.67 -2.61
CA ALA A 40 1.36 1.00 -3.02
C ALA A 40 2.39 -0.05 -2.58
N LEU A 41 2.29 -0.54 -1.35
CA LEU A 41 3.15 -1.60 -0.82
C LEU A 41 2.91 -2.95 -1.50
N GLU A 42 1.65 -3.32 -1.77
CA GLU A 42 1.29 -4.53 -2.51
C GLU A 42 1.86 -4.51 -3.93
N LEU A 43 1.79 -3.36 -4.61
CA LEU A 43 2.38 -3.18 -5.94
C LEU A 43 3.91 -3.31 -5.91
N ALA A 44 4.57 -2.70 -4.93
CA ALA A 44 6.02 -2.83 -4.76
C ALA A 44 6.42 -4.29 -4.52
N ARG A 45 5.68 -5.00 -3.65
CA ARG A 45 5.90 -6.42 -3.36
C ARG A 45 5.72 -7.29 -4.60
N ALA A 46 4.67 -7.04 -5.39
CA ALA A 46 4.42 -7.78 -6.63
C ALA A 46 5.57 -7.61 -7.63
N ARG A 47 6.11 -6.40 -7.75
CA ARG A 47 7.29 -6.12 -8.60
C ARG A 47 8.51 -6.88 -8.10
N SER A 48 8.86 -6.79 -6.81
CA SER A 48 10.01 -7.50 -6.25
C SER A 48 9.88 -9.03 -6.40
N ARG A 49 8.67 -9.59 -6.31
CA ARG A 49 8.42 -11.02 -6.58
C ARG A 49 8.63 -11.38 -8.06
N ALA A 50 8.16 -10.52 -8.96
CA ALA A 50 8.41 -10.70 -10.40
C ALA A 50 9.90 -10.66 -10.72
N ASP A 51 10.63 -9.71 -10.14
CA ASP A 51 12.08 -9.60 -10.29
C ASP A 51 12.80 -10.83 -9.71
N LEU A 52 12.35 -11.34 -8.54
CA LEU A 52 12.92 -12.52 -7.90
C LEU A 52 12.79 -13.76 -8.80
N SER A 53 11.62 -13.93 -9.43
CA SER A 53 11.38 -15.06 -10.35
C SER A 53 12.30 -15.06 -11.58
N ARG A 54 12.82 -13.89 -11.97
CA ARG A 54 13.71 -13.73 -13.13
C ARG A 54 15.18 -13.66 -12.73
N ALA A 55 15.47 -13.43 -11.44
CA ALA A 55 16.82 -13.25 -10.93
C ALA A 55 17.60 -14.58 -10.93
N THR A 56 18.73 -14.58 -11.62
CA THR A 56 19.63 -15.75 -11.73
C THR A 56 20.78 -15.69 -10.72
N ALA A 57 21.21 -14.49 -10.32
CA ALA A 57 22.30 -14.29 -9.38
C ALA A 57 21.84 -14.50 -7.93
N ALA A 58 22.54 -15.35 -7.17
CA ALA A 58 22.20 -15.68 -5.79
C ALA A 58 22.15 -14.46 -4.87
N ALA A 59 23.14 -13.56 -4.97
CA ALA A 59 23.17 -12.32 -4.17
C ALA A 59 21.98 -11.39 -4.48
N HIS A 60 21.60 -11.28 -5.75
CA HIS A 60 20.45 -10.46 -6.15
C HIS A 60 19.14 -11.06 -5.65
N ARG A 61 18.99 -12.40 -5.71
CA ARG A 61 17.84 -13.10 -5.13
C ARG A 61 17.71 -12.85 -3.63
N GLN A 62 18.81 -12.99 -2.88
CA GLN A 62 18.81 -12.74 -1.43
C GLN A 62 18.40 -11.31 -1.10
N MET A 63 18.87 -10.32 -1.87
CA MET A 63 18.45 -8.93 -1.73
C MET A 63 16.95 -8.76 -1.97
N LEU A 64 16.40 -9.37 -3.02
CA LEU A 64 14.98 -9.31 -3.35
C LEU A 64 14.10 -10.03 -2.31
N GLU A 65 14.56 -11.18 -1.80
CA GLU A 65 13.90 -11.91 -0.70
C GLU A 65 13.84 -11.05 0.58
N ALA A 66 14.94 -10.38 0.94
CA ALA A 66 14.97 -9.46 2.07
C ALA A 66 14.04 -8.24 1.86
N ALA A 67 14.02 -7.68 0.65
CA ALA A 67 13.12 -6.58 0.30
C ALA A 67 11.64 -6.97 0.40
N ILE A 68 11.28 -8.17 -0.09
CA ILE A 68 9.92 -8.71 0.03
C ILE A 68 9.55 -8.89 1.50
N ALA A 69 10.44 -9.43 2.33
CA ALA A 69 10.20 -9.62 3.75
C ALA A 69 9.94 -8.28 4.47
N ALA A 70 10.70 -7.23 4.14
CA ALA A 70 10.48 -5.89 4.70
C ALA A 70 9.13 -5.30 4.26
N LEU A 71 8.73 -5.49 3.00
CA LEU A 71 7.41 -5.05 2.50
C LEU A 71 6.27 -5.80 3.18
N ASP A 72 6.43 -7.11 3.42
CA ASP A 72 5.44 -7.93 4.12
C ASP A 72 5.27 -7.49 5.58
N GLN A 73 6.35 -7.10 6.26
CA GLN A 73 6.27 -6.53 7.61
C GLN A 73 5.49 -5.20 7.61
N GLN A 74 5.76 -4.31 6.66
CA GLN A 74 5.03 -3.04 6.56
C GLN A 74 3.54 -3.25 6.29
N LEU A 75 3.19 -4.19 5.42
CA LEU A 75 1.80 -4.57 5.15
C LEU A 75 1.11 -5.12 6.41
N ALA A 76 1.78 -5.96 7.18
CA ALA A 76 1.23 -6.50 8.43
C ALA A 76 1.00 -5.42 9.49
N LEU A 77 1.91 -4.45 9.62
CA LEU A 77 1.73 -3.31 10.53
C LEU A 77 0.56 -2.43 10.09
N LEU A 78 0.46 -2.15 8.80
CA LEU A 78 -0.59 -1.32 8.23
C LEU A 78 -1.98 -1.99 8.36
N ALA A 79 -2.05 -3.30 8.14
CA ALA A 79 -3.27 -4.07 8.36
C ALA A 79 -3.73 -4.04 9.84
N GLN A 80 -2.79 -4.10 10.79
CA GLN A 80 -3.11 -3.94 12.22
C GLN A 80 -3.63 -2.54 12.53
N GLN A 81 -3.03 -1.48 11.96
CA GLN A 81 -3.50 -0.11 12.11
C GLN A 81 -4.92 0.07 11.57
N LEU A 82 -5.22 -0.48 10.39
CA LEU A 82 -6.57 -0.45 9.83
C LEU A 82 -7.56 -1.19 10.74
N ALA A 83 -7.19 -2.37 11.23
CA ALA A 83 -8.05 -3.16 12.11
C ALA A 83 -8.38 -2.44 13.43
N LEU A 84 -7.45 -1.64 13.96
CA LEU A 84 -7.70 -0.79 15.13
C LEU A 84 -8.69 0.34 14.81
N LEU A 85 -8.58 0.98 13.64
CA LEU A 85 -9.47 2.06 13.21
C LEU A 85 -10.88 1.61 12.82
N VAL A 86 -11.08 0.35 12.48
CA VAL A 86 -12.40 -0.21 12.16
C VAL A 86 -13.15 -0.65 13.43
N ARG A 87 -12.44 -0.89 14.54
CA ARG A 87 -13.02 -1.35 15.81
C ARG A 87 -13.40 -0.21 16.77
N SER A 88 -12.89 1.00 16.54
CA SER A 88 -13.22 2.24 17.27
C SER A 88 -14.45 2.91 16.70
#